data_AF-A0A318UFB3-F1
#
_entry.id   AF-A0A318UFB3-F1
#
_cell.length_a   1.000
_cell.length_b   1.000
_cell.length_c   1.000
_cell.angle_alpha   90.00
_cell.angle_beta   90.00
_cell.angle_gamma   90.00
#
_symmetry.space_group_name_H-M   'P 1'
#
loop_
_entity.id
_entity.type
_entity.pdbx_description
1 polymer ?
#
loop_
_entity_poly.entity_id
_entity_poly.type
_entity_poly.pdbx_seq_one_letter_code
_entity_poly.pdbx_strand_id
1 'polypeptide(L)'
;MNSVQYICSVIIVMAIKDRKERDKLDRRKLIIESATRLFLEQGYDKTSIRNIADDIEYSPATIYLYFKEKDEIFYVIHEHGFELLGKEFTTLNDIINPLDRLLEMGKTYLKFGMENPDYYDLMFIMRAPLAEIECHSKWDAGDNAFQYLVNTITECLDQQLIKPGDPKVISMSVWSFVHGLASLHIRERFKSLDIDDEQSKILLSQSLEYLIANLRI
;
A
#
# COMPACT_ATOMS: atom_id res chain seq x y z
N MET A 1 32.27 41.70 12.87
CA MET A 1 31.10 41.24 12.10
C MET A 1 29.85 41.72 12.83
N ASN A 2 29.06 42.62 12.24
CA ASN A 2 27.84 43.11 12.89
C ASN A 2 26.77 42.02 12.91
N SER A 3 26.01 41.94 14.00
CA SER A 3 24.97 40.95 14.29
C SER A 3 23.94 40.80 13.16
N VAL A 4 23.64 41.87 12.43
CA VAL A 4 22.76 41.84 11.25
C VAL A 4 23.35 41.03 10.09
N GLN A 5 24.66 41.12 9.85
CA GLN A 5 25.35 40.41 8.77
C GLN A 5 25.49 38.90 9.08
N TYR A 6 25.60 38.56 10.37
CA TYR A 6 25.56 37.17 10.84
C TYR A 6 24.16 36.55 10.68
N ILE A 7 23.10 37.27 11.06
CA ILE A 7 21.71 36.80 10.90
C ILE A 7 21.35 36.62 9.41
N CYS A 8 21.72 37.56 8.53
CA CYS A 8 21.52 37.39 7.08
C CYS A 8 22.28 36.17 6.52
N SER A 9 23.52 35.93 6.95
CA SER A 9 24.30 34.77 6.52
C SER A 9 23.63 33.45 6.94
N VAL A 10 23.16 33.37 8.19
CA VAL A 10 22.45 32.18 8.71
C VAL A 10 21.14 31.95 7.95
N ILE A 11 20.34 32.98 7.70
CA ILE A 11 19.08 32.87 6.93
C ILE A 11 19.33 32.39 5.50
N ILE A 12 20.38 32.90 4.83
CA ILE A 12 20.76 32.48 3.47
C ILE A 12 21.18 31.00 3.47
N VAL A 13 22.02 30.57 4.42
CA VAL A 13 22.46 29.18 4.54
C VAL A 13 21.28 28.25 4.82
N MET A 14 20.35 28.64 5.69
CA MET A 14 19.13 27.89 5.96
C MET A 14 18.24 27.79 4.72
N ALA A 15 18.00 28.88 4.01
CA ALA A 15 17.20 28.89 2.78
C ALA A 15 17.80 28.02 1.66
N ILE A 16 19.13 27.99 1.54
CA ILE A 16 19.85 27.12 0.59
C ILE A 16 19.71 25.65 1.00
N LYS A 17 19.83 25.34 2.29
CA LYS A 17 19.66 23.98 2.82
C LYS A 17 18.23 23.49 2.58
N ASP A 18 17.23 24.30 2.89
CA ASP A 18 15.82 23.98 2.68
C ASP A 18 15.48 23.78 1.19
N ARG A 19 16.05 24.60 0.31
CA ARG A 19 15.91 24.42 -1.14
C ARG A 19 16.54 23.11 -1.61
N LYS A 20 17.75 22.80 -1.15
CA LYS A 20 18.46 21.57 -1.53
C LYS A 20 17.75 20.31 -1.03
N GLU A 21 17.17 20.35 0.17
CA GLU A 21 16.35 19.25 0.70
C GLU A 21 15.02 19.10 -0.07
N ARG A 22 14.35 20.20 -0.44
CA ARG A 22 13.18 20.14 -1.32
C ARG A 22 13.52 19.53 -2.69
N ASP A 23 14.57 20.03 -3.34
CA ASP A 23 15.03 19.50 -4.63
C ASP A 23 15.42 18.01 -4.53
N LYS A 24 15.87 17.56 -3.35
CA LYS A 24 16.20 16.15 -3.07
C LYS A 24 14.93 15.32 -2.93
N LEU A 25 13.93 15.80 -2.20
CA LEU A 25 12.63 15.13 -2.05
C LEU A 25 11.88 15.02 -3.37
N ASP A 26 11.87 16.10 -4.16
CA ASP A 26 11.22 16.13 -5.48
C ASP A 26 11.85 15.13 -6.45
N ARG A 27 13.19 15.03 -6.46
CA ARG A 27 13.90 14.02 -7.26
C ARG A 27 13.62 12.60 -6.79
N ARG A 28 13.63 12.38 -5.47
CA ARG A 28 13.30 11.06 -4.93
C ARG A 28 11.89 10.64 -5.34
N LYS A 29 10.92 11.56 -5.29
CA LYS A 29 9.54 11.31 -5.73
C LYS A 29 9.46 10.96 -7.22
N LEU A 30 10.14 11.72 -8.07
CA LEU A 30 10.19 11.48 -9.52
C LEU A 30 10.75 10.08 -9.85
N ILE A 31 11.80 9.65 -9.15
CA ILE A 31 12.37 8.30 -9.31
C ILE A 31 11.33 7.23 -8.93
N ILE A 32 10.62 7.42 -7.82
CA ILE A 32 9.58 6.48 -7.37
C ILE A 32 8.44 6.41 -8.39
N GLU A 33 7.93 7.54 -8.88
CA GLU A 33 6.84 7.58 -9.86
C GLU A 33 7.22 6.87 -11.17
N SER A 34 8.41 7.14 -11.69
CA SER A 34 8.94 6.47 -12.89
C SER A 34 9.12 4.97 -12.66
N ALA A 35 9.74 4.58 -11.55
CA ALA A 35 9.96 3.17 -11.23
C ALA A 35 8.65 2.39 -11.03
N THR A 36 7.65 2.97 -10.34
CA THR A 36 6.30 2.41 -10.21
C THR A 36 5.74 2.10 -11.58
N ARG A 37 5.70 3.10 -12.48
CA ARG A 37 5.18 2.92 -13.84
C ARG A 37 5.92 1.85 -14.62
N LEU A 38 7.25 1.86 -14.61
CA LEU A 38 8.05 0.85 -15.31
C LEU A 38 7.89 -0.55 -14.72
N PHE A 39 7.77 -0.70 -13.39
CA PHE A 39 7.50 -2.00 -12.77
C PHE A 39 6.14 -2.57 -13.21
N LEU A 40 5.14 -1.72 -13.42
CA LEU A 40 3.82 -2.12 -13.90
C LEU A 40 3.82 -2.49 -15.38
N GLU A 41 4.47 -1.67 -16.22
CA GLU A 41 4.46 -1.84 -17.68
C GLU A 41 5.24 -3.08 -18.14
N GLN A 42 6.41 -3.34 -17.54
CA GLN A 42 7.33 -4.39 -18.01
C GLN A 42 7.70 -5.44 -16.95
N GLY A 43 7.31 -5.25 -15.69
CA GLY A 43 7.66 -6.12 -14.57
C GLY A 43 8.99 -5.76 -13.91
N TYR A 44 9.10 -6.02 -12.60
CA TYR A 44 10.28 -5.70 -11.80
C TYR A 44 11.58 -6.29 -12.36
N ASP A 45 11.60 -7.55 -12.81
CA ASP A 45 12.81 -8.21 -13.33
C ASP A 45 13.36 -7.54 -14.59
N LYS A 46 12.48 -7.03 -15.46
CA LYS A 46 12.87 -6.40 -16.74
C LYS A 46 13.24 -4.93 -16.59
N THR A 47 12.84 -4.30 -15.48
CA THR A 47 13.22 -2.91 -15.17
C THR A 47 14.60 -2.84 -14.55
N SER A 48 15.50 -2.08 -15.17
CA SER A 48 16.81 -1.74 -14.64
C SER A 48 16.86 -0.29 -14.13
N ILE A 49 17.84 0.03 -13.27
CA ILE A 49 18.13 1.41 -12.84
C ILE A 49 18.38 2.34 -14.03
N ARG A 50 18.97 1.81 -15.11
CA ARG A 50 19.18 2.59 -16.34
C ARG A 50 17.84 2.93 -17.01
N ASN A 51 16.89 2.00 -17.08
CA ASN A 51 15.57 2.30 -17.64
C ASN A 51 14.87 3.43 -16.88
N ILE A 52 14.91 3.39 -15.54
CA ILE A 52 14.35 4.44 -14.69
C ILE A 52 15.04 5.77 -14.97
N ALA A 53 16.38 5.79 -15.02
CA ALA A 53 17.14 7.01 -15.27
C ALA A 53 16.83 7.62 -16.64
N ASP A 54 16.80 6.78 -17.69
CA ASP A 54 16.50 7.19 -19.06
C ASP A 54 15.08 7.77 -19.17
N ASP A 55 14.11 7.17 -18.47
CA ASP A 55 12.70 7.59 -18.45
C ASP A 55 12.48 8.99 -17.86
N ILE A 56 13.29 9.38 -16.87
CA ILE A 56 13.25 10.71 -16.26
C ILE A 56 14.29 11.67 -16.84
N GLU A 57 15.00 11.28 -17.90
CA GLU A 57 16.08 12.04 -18.56
C GLU A 57 17.27 12.37 -17.64
N TYR A 58 17.61 11.48 -16.71
CA TYR A 58 18.76 11.59 -15.81
C TYR A 58 19.81 10.50 -16.07
N SER A 59 21.00 10.69 -15.50
CA SER A 59 22.03 9.67 -15.52
C SER A 59 21.74 8.57 -14.48
N PRO A 60 22.13 7.30 -14.71
CA PRO A 60 22.06 6.26 -13.68
C PRO A 60 22.79 6.64 -12.38
N ALA A 61 23.90 7.38 -12.48
CA ALA A 61 24.62 7.90 -11.33
C ALA A 61 23.75 8.81 -10.45
N THR A 62 22.79 9.54 -11.04
CA THR A 62 21.83 10.36 -10.30
C THR A 62 20.92 9.49 -9.45
N ILE A 63 20.44 8.35 -9.96
CA ILE A 63 19.59 7.42 -9.20
C ILE A 63 20.33 6.85 -8.00
N TYR A 64 21.60 6.46 -8.21
CA TYR A 64 22.46 5.92 -7.14
C TYR A 64 22.78 6.91 -6.00
N LEU A 65 22.50 8.21 -6.18
CA LEU A 65 22.56 9.18 -5.07
C LEU A 65 21.39 9.05 -4.09
N TYR A 66 20.30 8.40 -4.50
CA TYR A 66 19.06 8.25 -3.73
C TYR A 66 18.79 6.81 -3.31
N PHE A 67 19.06 5.86 -4.21
CA PHE A 67 18.78 4.44 -4.02
C PHE A 67 19.99 3.64 -4.48
N LYS A 68 20.57 2.85 -3.58
CA LYS A 68 21.75 2.04 -3.89
C LYS A 68 21.41 0.89 -4.82
N GLU A 69 20.22 0.34 -4.65
CA GLU A 69 19.76 -0.85 -5.34
C GLU A 69 18.31 -0.69 -5.79
N LYS A 70 17.92 -1.46 -6.82
CA LYS A 70 16.54 -1.48 -7.35
C LYS A 70 15.53 -1.90 -6.27
N ASP A 71 16.00 -2.68 -5.30
CA ASP A 71 15.19 -3.29 -4.25
C ASP A 71 14.76 -2.25 -3.22
N GLU A 72 15.62 -1.28 -2.92
CA GLU A 72 15.28 -0.13 -2.08
C GLU A 72 14.17 0.72 -2.73
N ILE A 73 14.18 0.86 -4.06
CA ILE A 73 13.12 1.56 -4.81
C ILE A 73 11.81 0.79 -4.69
N PHE A 74 11.86 -0.52 -4.93
CA PHE A 74 10.69 -1.38 -4.85
C PHE A 74 10.09 -1.41 -3.43
N TYR A 75 10.92 -1.52 -2.39
CA TYR A 75 10.48 -1.48 -1.00
C TYR A 75 9.69 -0.21 -0.68
N VAL A 76 10.19 0.93 -1.13
CA VAL A 76 9.54 2.22 -0.88
C VAL A 76 8.20 2.33 -1.58
N ILE A 77 8.10 1.78 -2.80
CA ILE A 77 6.84 1.72 -3.54
C ILE A 77 5.85 0.79 -2.81
N HIS A 78 6.33 -0.35 -2.34
CA HIS A 78 5.57 -1.34 -1.59
C HIS A 78 5.01 -0.74 -0.30
N GLU A 79 5.86 -0.13 0.53
CA GLU A 79 5.46 0.58 1.75
C GLU A 79 4.45 1.70 1.45
N HIS A 80 4.67 2.47 0.39
CA HIS A 80 3.75 3.54 0.00
C HIS A 80 2.36 3.00 -0.33
N GLY A 81 2.26 1.85 -1.01
CA GLY A 81 0.99 1.19 -1.26
C GLY A 81 0.24 0.84 0.03
N PHE A 82 0.94 0.30 1.03
CA PHE A 82 0.35 0.01 2.35
C PHE A 82 0.00 1.28 3.14
N GLU A 83 0.79 2.35 3.04
CA GLU A 83 0.45 3.64 3.65
C GLU A 83 -0.85 4.22 3.08
N LEU A 84 -1.06 4.10 1.76
CA LEU A 84 -2.30 4.54 1.11
C LEU A 84 -3.49 3.72 1.62
N LEU A 85 -3.38 2.39 1.62
CA LEU A 85 -4.43 1.52 2.15
C LEU A 85 -4.71 1.79 3.64
N GLY A 86 -3.65 1.97 4.45
CA GLY A 86 -3.76 2.28 5.86
C GLY A 86 -4.48 3.60 6.12
N LYS A 87 -4.22 4.64 5.31
CA LYS A 87 -4.94 5.92 5.38
C LYS A 87 -6.44 5.73 5.13
N GLU A 88 -6.83 4.94 4.14
CA GLU A 88 -8.24 4.64 3.88
C GLU A 88 -8.89 3.97 5.09
N PHE A 89 -8.21 3.02 5.74
CA PHE A 89 -8.72 2.40 6.97
C PHE A 89 -8.88 3.37 8.15
N THR A 90 -7.98 4.35 8.31
CA THR A 90 -8.12 5.33 9.41
C THR A 90 -9.40 6.18 9.30
N THR A 91 -9.97 6.33 8.11
CA THR A 91 -11.25 7.04 7.92
C THR A 91 -12.45 6.30 8.54
N LEU A 92 -12.29 5.01 8.87
CA LEU A 92 -13.32 4.15 9.42
C LEU A 92 -13.41 4.20 10.94
N ASN A 93 -12.51 4.94 11.60
CA ASN A 93 -12.42 5.00 13.07
C ASN A 93 -13.68 5.52 13.75
N ASP A 94 -14.49 6.33 13.07
CA ASP A 94 -15.73 6.88 13.60
C ASP A 94 -16.90 5.87 13.58
N ILE A 95 -16.72 4.70 12.94
CA ILE A 95 -17.73 3.64 12.93
C ILE A 95 -17.66 2.89 14.27
N ILE A 96 -18.62 3.18 15.15
CA ILE A 96 -18.63 2.69 16.54
C ILE A 96 -18.80 1.17 16.62
N ASN A 97 -19.71 0.59 15.83
CA ASN A 97 -19.92 -0.85 15.83
C ASN A 97 -18.77 -1.54 15.06
N PRO A 98 -17.96 -2.40 15.71
CA PRO A 98 -16.79 -2.99 15.07
C PRO A 98 -17.16 -3.98 13.97
N LEU A 99 -18.36 -4.56 14.00
CA LEU A 99 -18.85 -5.44 12.94
C LEU A 99 -19.22 -4.67 11.67
N ASP A 100 -19.82 -3.49 11.84
CA ASP A 100 -20.09 -2.56 10.73
C ASP A 100 -18.76 -2.01 10.19
N ARG A 101 -17.81 -1.67 11.08
CA ARG A 101 -16.45 -1.26 10.70
C ARG A 101 -15.74 -2.34 9.90
N LEU A 102 -15.84 -3.61 10.31
CA LEU A 102 -15.26 -4.75 9.60
C LEU A 102 -15.84 -4.90 8.19
N LEU A 103 -17.15 -4.71 8.03
CA LEU A 103 -17.81 -4.70 6.72
C LEU A 103 -17.27 -3.56 5.85
N GLU A 104 -17.19 -2.34 6.37
CA GLU A 104 -16.66 -1.19 5.63
C GLU A 104 -15.17 -1.31 5.32
N MET A 105 -14.38 -1.96 6.20
CA MET A 105 -12.99 -2.31 5.91
C MET A 105 -12.89 -3.23 4.69
N GLY A 106 -13.72 -4.28 4.61
CA GLY A 106 -13.75 -5.18 3.45
C GLY A 106 -14.10 -4.45 2.15
N LYS A 107 -15.10 -3.56 2.19
CA LYS A 107 -15.48 -2.72 1.04
C LYS A 107 -14.36 -1.78 0.63
N THR A 108 -13.70 -1.14 1.59
CA THR A 108 -12.57 -0.23 1.38
C THR A 108 -11.39 -0.97 0.74
N TYR A 109 -11.07 -2.18 1.21
CA TYR A 109 -10.02 -3.02 0.64
C TYR A 109 -10.32 -3.39 -0.82
N LEU A 110 -11.54 -3.84 -1.11
CA LEU A 110 -11.97 -4.17 -2.48
C LEU A 110 -11.91 -2.94 -3.39
N LYS A 111 -12.46 -1.81 -2.93
CA LYS A 111 -12.45 -0.54 -3.66
C LYS A 111 -11.02 -0.09 -3.97
N PHE A 112 -10.13 -0.13 -2.98
CA PHE A 112 -8.73 0.22 -3.16
C PHE A 112 -8.08 -0.63 -4.27
N GLY A 113 -8.28 -1.95 -4.25
CA GLY A 113 -7.75 -2.84 -5.28
C GLY A 113 -8.31 -2.56 -6.68
N MET A 114 -9.59 -2.22 -6.79
CA MET A 114 -10.24 -1.90 -8.08
C MET A 114 -9.82 -0.55 -8.63
N GLU A 115 -9.67 0.47 -7.77
CA GLU A 115 -9.26 1.83 -8.18
C GLU A 115 -7.75 1.93 -8.40
N ASN A 116 -6.97 1.03 -7.78
CA ASN A 116 -5.51 1.03 -7.83
C ASN A 116 -4.97 -0.39 -8.15
N PRO A 117 -5.37 -1.01 -9.28
CA PRO A 117 -4.97 -2.39 -9.62
C PRO A 117 -3.45 -2.54 -9.74
N ASP A 118 -2.80 -1.47 -10.18
CA ASP A 118 -1.36 -1.34 -10.26
C ASP A 118 -0.68 -1.44 -8.88
N TYR A 119 -1.12 -0.62 -7.92
CA TYR A 119 -0.61 -0.71 -6.54
C TYR A 119 -0.91 -2.07 -5.91
N TYR A 120 -2.10 -2.63 -6.18
CA TYR A 120 -2.46 -3.97 -5.70
C TYR A 120 -1.50 -5.04 -6.22
N ASP A 121 -1.15 -4.99 -7.51
CA ASP A 121 -0.19 -5.92 -8.11
C ASP A 121 1.21 -5.78 -7.49
N LEU A 122 1.67 -4.56 -7.27
CA LEU A 122 2.97 -4.28 -6.64
C LEU A 122 3.01 -4.75 -5.19
N MET A 123 1.91 -4.59 -4.44
CA MET A 123 1.84 -4.95 -3.02
C MET A 123 1.80 -6.46 -2.79
N PHE A 124 1.08 -7.22 -3.62
CA PHE A 124 0.72 -8.61 -3.32
C PHE A 124 1.12 -9.65 -4.36
N ILE A 125 1.29 -9.28 -5.62
CA ILE A 125 1.44 -10.27 -6.71
C ILE A 125 2.83 -10.28 -7.33
N MET A 126 3.46 -9.10 -7.45
CA MET A 126 4.74 -9.00 -8.12
C MET A 126 5.82 -9.76 -7.34
N ARG A 127 6.47 -10.70 -8.02
CA ARG A 127 7.56 -11.50 -7.46
C ARG A 127 8.84 -10.66 -7.46
N ALA A 128 9.08 -9.97 -6.35
CA ALA A 128 10.35 -9.31 -6.06
C ALA A 128 11.02 -10.02 -4.87
N PRO A 129 12.34 -9.87 -4.67
CA PRO A 129 13.06 -10.48 -3.55
C PRO A 129 12.73 -9.74 -2.23
N LEU A 130 11.46 -9.74 -1.82
CA LEU A 130 11.01 -9.16 -0.55
C LEU A 130 11.79 -9.70 0.65
N ALA A 131 12.27 -10.94 0.57
CA ALA A 131 13.13 -11.56 1.57
C ALA A 131 14.54 -10.94 1.66
N GLU A 132 15.07 -10.35 0.58
CA GLU A 132 16.38 -9.67 0.59
C GLU A 132 16.28 -8.25 1.18
N ILE A 133 15.05 -7.73 1.30
CA ILE A 133 14.73 -6.44 1.89
C ILE A 133 14.67 -6.49 3.43
N GLU A 134 14.72 -7.69 4.04
CA GLU A 134 14.80 -7.88 5.50
C GLU A 134 15.95 -7.10 6.18
N CYS A 135 16.95 -6.62 5.42
CA CYS A 135 18.03 -5.78 5.93
C CYS A 135 17.57 -4.36 6.38
N HIS A 136 16.38 -3.91 5.97
CA HIS A 136 15.73 -2.71 6.50
C HIS A 136 14.57 -3.13 7.39
N SER A 137 14.85 -3.20 8.69
CA SER A 137 13.91 -3.63 9.71
C SER A 137 12.56 -2.90 9.62
N LYS A 138 11.51 -3.71 9.47
CA LYS A 138 10.08 -3.44 9.68
C LYS A 138 9.29 -3.05 8.44
N TRP A 139 8.43 -3.98 8.03
CA TRP A 139 7.26 -3.78 7.18
C TRP A 139 6.19 -2.96 7.92
N ASP A 140 6.56 -1.75 8.37
CA ASP A 140 5.78 -0.95 9.32
C ASP A 140 4.38 -0.67 8.77
N ALA A 141 4.25 -0.25 7.50
CA ALA A 141 2.95 0.09 6.92
C ALA A 141 2.03 -1.12 6.76
N GLY A 142 2.57 -2.25 6.27
CA GLY A 142 1.80 -3.50 6.11
C GLY A 142 1.37 -4.11 7.43
N ASP A 143 2.28 -4.16 8.41
CA ASP A 143 1.98 -4.63 9.77
C ASP A 143 0.89 -3.77 10.41
N ASN A 144 0.93 -2.44 10.22
CA ASN A 144 -0.09 -1.54 10.75
C ASN A 144 -1.48 -1.80 10.14
N ALA A 145 -1.57 -2.02 8.82
CA ALA A 145 -2.85 -2.31 8.15
C ALA A 145 -3.43 -3.66 8.61
N PHE A 146 -2.60 -4.69 8.74
CA PHE A 146 -3.04 -5.98 9.26
C PHE A 146 -3.42 -5.91 10.75
N GLN A 147 -2.65 -5.17 11.55
CA GLN A 147 -2.94 -4.98 12.97
C GLN A 147 -4.26 -4.23 13.19
N TYR A 148 -4.62 -3.29 12.31
CA TYR A 148 -5.93 -2.63 12.34
C TYR A 148 -7.09 -3.63 12.18
N LEU A 149 -6.95 -4.61 11.28
CA LEU A 149 -7.90 -5.71 11.13
C LEU A 149 -7.96 -6.58 12.39
N VAL A 150 -6.81 -6.96 12.95
CA VAL A 150 -6.74 -7.76 14.18
C VAL A 150 -7.43 -7.05 15.35
N ASN A 151 -7.21 -5.75 15.50
CA ASN A 151 -7.85 -4.94 16.54
C ASN A 151 -9.38 -4.91 16.35
N THR A 152 -9.85 -4.66 15.13
CA THR A 152 -11.30 -4.65 14.81
C THR A 152 -11.97 -6.00 15.07
N ILE A 153 -11.30 -7.11 14.72
CA ILE A 153 -11.77 -8.47 15.04
C ILE A 153 -11.80 -8.72 16.56
N THR A 154 -10.78 -8.24 17.29
CA THR A 154 -10.73 -8.35 18.74
C THR A 154 -11.89 -7.60 19.40
N GLU A 155 -12.19 -6.38 18.94
CA GLU A 155 -13.37 -5.63 19.40
C GLU A 155 -14.69 -6.38 19.13
N CYS A 156 -14.82 -7.05 17.98
CA CYS A 156 -15.99 -7.88 17.68
C CYS A 156 -16.11 -9.08 18.65
N LEU A 157 -14.99 -9.71 19.01
CA LEU A 157 -14.96 -10.85 19.94
C LEU A 157 -15.29 -10.41 21.37
N ASP A 158 -14.70 -9.30 21.83
CA ASP A 158 -14.93 -8.73 23.16
C ASP A 158 -16.41 -8.35 23.36
N GLN A 159 -17.05 -7.86 22.30
CA GLN A 159 -18.48 -7.52 22.28
C GLN A 159 -19.39 -8.72 21.95
N GLN A 160 -18.84 -9.92 21.76
CA GLN A 160 -19.58 -11.15 21.42
C GLN A 160 -20.46 -10.99 20.17
N LEU A 161 -20.00 -10.22 19.18
CA LEU A 161 -20.71 -10.00 17.92
C LEU A 161 -20.42 -11.10 16.88
N ILE A 162 -19.30 -11.83 17.05
CA ILE A 162 -18.88 -12.92 16.19
C ILE A 162 -18.55 -14.17 16.99
N LYS A 163 -18.58 -15.33 16.34
CA LYS A 163 -18.23 -16.63 16.92
C LYS A 163 -16.84 -16.58 17.56
N PRO A 164 -16.67 -17.23 18.73
CA PRO A 164 -15.38 -17.24 19.42
C PRO A 164 -14.30 -17.96 18.60
N GLY A 165 -13.07 -17.45 18.66
CA GLY A 165 -11.91 -18.02 18.00
C GLY A 165 -10.65 -17.20 18.23
N ASP A 166 -9.52 -17.67 17.70
CA ASP A 166 -8.27 -16.91 17.77
C ASP A 166 -8.35 -15.67 16.85
N PRO A 167 -8.07 -14.45 17.35
CA PRO A 167 -8.19 -13.22 16.56
C PRO A 167 -7.32 -13.23 15.31
N LYS A 168 -6.09 -13.75 15.38
CA LYS A 168 -5.17 -13.76 14.23
C LYS A 168 -5.62 -14.76 13.17
N VAL A 169 -6.14 -15.92 13.58
CA VAL A 169 -6.70 -16.92 12.65
C VAL A 169 -7.93 -16.35 11.94
N ILE A 170 -8.82 -15.67 12.66
CA ILE A 170 -10.00 -15.03 12.07
C ILE A 170 -9.57 -13.91 11.12
N SER A 171 -8.66 -13.03 11.53
CA SER A 171 -8.14 -11.95 10.67
C SER A 171 -7.47 -12.48 9.41
N MET A 172 -6.65 -13.53 9.52
CA MET A 172 -6.03 -14.18 8.35
C MET A 172 -7.09 -14.77 7.42
N SER A 173 -8.15 -15.37 7.97
CA SER A 173 -9.24 -15.95 7.19
C SER A 173 -10.05 -14.88 6.45
N VAL A 174 -10.41 -13.80 7.15
CA VAL A 174 -11.13 -12.65 6.59
C VAL A 174 -10.30 -12.00 5.49
N TRP A 175 -9.01 -11.73 5.77
CA TRP A 175 -8.13 -11.12 4.78
C TRP A 175 -7.96 -12.03 3.57
N SER A 176 -7.70 -13.34 3.77
CA SER A 176 -7.56 -14.29 2.67
C SER A 176 -8.80 -14.34 1.76
N PHE A 177 -9.99 -14.31 2.36
CA PHE A 177 -11.25 -14.30 1.61
C PHE A 177 -11.39 -13.04 0.75
N VAL A 178 -11.26 -11.86 1.35
CA VAL A 178 -11.40 -10.58 0.65
C VAL A 178 -10.27 -10.37 -0.37
N HIS A 179 -9.06 -10.81 -0.04
CA HIS A 179 -7.91 -10.79 -0.93
C HIS A 179 -8.13 -11.68 -2.16
N GLY A 180 -8.64 -12.91 -1.97
CA GLY A 180 -8.97 -13.80 -3.08
C GLY A 180 -10.02 -13.20 -4.01
N LEU A 181 -11.06 -12.58 -3.46
CA LEU A 181 -12.09 -11.87 -4.22
C LEU A 181 -11.51 -10.71 -5.05
N ALA A 182 -10.70 -9.85 -4.44
CA ALA A 182 -10.01 -8.76 -5.13
C ALA A 182 -9.12 -9.28 -6.26
N SER A 183 -8.30 -10.30 -5.97
CA SER A 183 -7.37 -10.90 -6.93
C SER A 183 -8.10 -11.50 -8.14
N LEU A 184 -9.19 -12.23 -7.91
CA LEU A 184 -10.01 -12.80 -8.99
C LEU A 184 -10.63 -11.71 -9.89
N HIS A 185 -11.07 -10.59 -9.31
CA HIS A 185 -11.62 -9.47 -10.05
C HIS A 185 -10.55 -8.73 -10.85
N ILE A 186 -9.47 -8.29 -10.19
CA ILE A 186 -8.38 -7.53 -10.81
C ILE A 186 -7.70 -8.33 -11.94
N ARG A 187 -7.63 -9.65 -11.82
CA ARG A 187 -7.08 -10.55 -12.85
C ARG A 187 -8.11 -11.01 -13.89
N GLU A 188 -9.27 -10.36 -13.92
CA GLU A 188 -10.37 -10.61 -14.86
C GLU A 188 -10.83 -12.08 -14.91
N ARG A 189 -10.65 -12.83 -13.82
CA ARG A 189 -10.96 -14.28 -13.79
C ARG A 189 -12.45 -14.54 -13.84
N PHE A 190 -13.28 -13.61 -13.38
CA PHE A 190 -14.74 -13.68 -13.51
C PHE A 190 -15.21 -13.70 -14.97
N LYS A 191 -14.49 -13.07 -15.91
CA LYS A 191 -14.84 -13.12 -17.34
C LYS A 191 -14.82 -14.54 -17.91
N SER A 192 -13.94 -15.40 -17.37
CA SER A 192 -13.88 -16.82 -17.78
C SER A 192 -15.07 -17.66 -17.29
N LEU A 193 -15.90 -17.08 -16.42
CA LEU A 193 -17.13 -17.65 -15.88
C LEU A 193 -18.38 -16.96 -16.45
N ASP A 194 -18.25 -16.19 -17.55
CA ASP A 194 -19.31 -15.38 -18.16
C ASP A 194 -19.94 -14.34 -17.19
N ILE A 195 -19.15 -13.88 -16.22
CA ILE A 195 -19.53 -12.83 -15.28
C ILE A 195 -18.92 -11.51 -15.74
N ASP A 196 -19.76 -10.54 -16.08
CA ASP A 196 -19.32 -9.20 -16.47
C ASP A 196 -18.86 -8.34 -15.27
N ASP A 197 -18.36 -7.15 -15.55
CA ASP A 197 -17.79 -6.25 -14.53
C ASP A 197 -18.82 -5.86 -13.45
N GLU A 198 -20.05 -5.50 -13.86
CA GLU A 198 -21.11 -5.10 -12.94
C GLU A 198 -21.60 -6.29 -12.10
N GLN A 199 -21.78 -7.45 -12.72
CA GLN A 199 -22.10 -8.69 -12.02
C GLN A 199 -21.00 -9.07 -11.03
N SER A 200 -19.73 -8.90 -11.39
CA SER A 200 -18.62 -9.21 -10.49
C SER A 200 -18.62 -8.29 -9.26
N LYS A 201 -18.85 -6.97 -9.42
CA LYS A 201 -18.97 -6.03 -8.30
C LYS A 201 -20.11 -6.40 -7.34
N ILE A 202 -21.25 -6.82 -7.89
CA ILE A 202 -22.38 -7.32 -7.09
C ILE A 202 -21.96 -8.56 -6.29
N LEU A 203 -21.30 -9.53 -6.94
CA LEU A 203 -20.81 -10.74 -6.28
C LEU A 203 -19.78 -10.44 -5.19
N LEU A 204 -18.87 -9.49 -5.39
CA LEU A 204 -17.91 -9.06 -4.39
C LEU A 204 -18.62 -8.54 -3.13
N SER A 205 -19.60 -7.65 -3.30
CA SER A 205 -20.39 -7.09 -2.20
C SER A 205 -21.18 -8.18 -1.46
N GLN A 206 -21.90 -9.04 -2.19
CA GLN A 206 -22.68 -10.12 -1.60
C GLN A 206 -21.82 -11.17 -0.91
N SER A 207 -20.63 -11.46 -1.45
CA SER A 207 -19.68 -12.40 -0.84
C SER A 207 -19.13 -11.86 0.48
N LEU A 208 -18.88 -10.55 0.57
CA LEU A 208 -18.48 -9.91 1.81
C LEU A 208 -19.59 -9.93 2.86
N GLU A 209 -20.83 -9.62 2.47
CA GLU A 209 -21.99 -9.75 3.35
C GLU A 209 -22.18 -11.19 3.85
N TYR A 210 -22.00 -12.16 2.95
CA TYR A 210 -22.04 -13.58 3.28
C TYR A 210 -20.95 -13.97 4.30
N LEU A 211 -19.72 -13.48 4.13
CA LEU A 211 -18.63 -13.69 5.09
C LEU A 211 -19.02 -13.15 6.47
N ILE A 212 -19.47 -11.89 6.54
CA ILE A 212 -19.84 -11.24 7.80
C ILE A 212 -21.00 -11.98 8.48
N ALA A 213 -22.02 -12.40 7.73
CA ALA A 213 -23.14 -13.17 8.26
C ALA A 213 -22.68 -14.53 8.85
N ASN A 214 -21.68 -15.18 8.23
CA ASN A 214 -21.15 -16.45 8.73
C ASN A 214 -20.24 -16.31 9.97
N LEU A 215 -19.70 -15.12 10.21
CA LEU A 215 -18.94 -14.82 11.43
C LEU A 215 -19.85 -14.56 12.64
N ARG A 216 -21.06 -14.04 12.44
CA ARG A 216 -22.00 -13.70 13.52
C ARG A 216 -22.38 -14.90 14.39
N ILE A 217 -22.66 -14.62 15.66
CA ILE A 217 -23.32 -15.55 16.60
C ILE A 217 -24.80 -15.70 16.23
#